data_AF-A0A497MVV7-F1
#
_entry.id   AF-A0A497MVV7-F1
#
_cell.length_a   1.000
_cell.length_b   1.000
_cell.length_c   1.000
_cell.angle_alpha   90.00
_cell.angle_beta   90.00
_cell.angle_gamma   90.00
#
_symmetry.space_group_name_H-M   'P 1'
#
loop_
_entity.id
_entity.type
_entity.pdbx_description
1 polymer ?
#
loop_
_entity_poly.entity_id
_entity_poly.type
_entity_poly.pdbx_seq_one_letter_code
_entity_poly.pdbx_strand_id
1 'polypeptide(L)' 'MEKRPFKDKKPRKTGLTMESEHCTNPWNPKCRNTDIKVYIRYNGKIHAICSECWENIIKRKIEWGDGSK' A
#
# COMPACT_ATOMS: atom_id res chain seq x y z
N MET A 1 -3.63 -11.42 -55.24
CA MET A 1 -2.73 -11.63 -54.09
C MET A 1 -3.40 -11.05 -52.85
N GLU A 2 -4.09 -11.91 -52.13
CA GLU A 2 -5.00 -11.55 -51.04
C GLU A 2 -4.21 -11.11 -49.80
N LYS A 3 -4.51 -9.92 -49.29
CA LYS A 3 -3.89 -9.40 -48.06
C LYS A 3 -4.45 -10.19 -46.88
N ARG A 4 -3.57 -10.87 -46.14
CA ARG A 4 -3.94 -11.71 -44.99
C ARG A 4 -4.60 -10.86 -43.90
N PRO A 5 -5.73 -11.30 -43.31
CA PRO A 5 -6.39 -10.53 -42.26
C PRO A 5 -5.53 -10.54 -40.98
N PHE A 6 -5.36 -9.36 -40.40
CA PHE A 6 -4.66 -9.14 -39.14
C PHE A 6 -5.48 -9.81 -38.03
N LYS A 7 -5.10 -11.02 -37.62
CA LYS A 7 -5.82 -11.76 -36.57
C LYS A 7 -5.73 -11.00 -35.25
N ASP A 8 -6.88 -10.63 -34.70
CA ASP A 8 -7.06 -10.02 -33.39
C ASP A 8 -6.38 -10.87 -32.31
N LYS A 9 -5.17 -10.49 -31.91
CA LYS A 9 -4.55 -11.07 -30.72
C LYS A 9 -5.24 -10.48 -29.50
N LYS A 10 -6.29 -11.15 -29.01
CA LYS A 10 -6.86 -10.86 -27.69
C LYS A 10 -5.72 -10.76 -26.67
N PRO A 11 -5.64 -9.70 -25.87
CA PRO A 11 -4.65 -9.63 -24.81
C PRO A 11 -4.86 -10.83 -23.88
N ARG A 12 -3.80 -11.62 -23.67
CA ARG A 12 -3.81 -12.63 -22.61
C ARG A 12 -4.09 -11.90 -21.32
N LYS A 13 -5.24 -12.18 -20.70
CA LYS A 13 -5.51 -11.75 -19.33
C LYS A 13 -4.54 -12.49 -18.43
N THR A 14 -3.35 -11.92 -18.22
CA THR A 14 -2.51 -12.25 -17.08
C THR A 14 -3.31 -11.81 -15.86
N GLY A 15 -3.97 -12.76 -15.21
CA GLY A 15 -4.64 -12.55 -13.93
C GLY A 15 -3.62 -12.26 -12.84
N LEU A 16 -2.96 -11.11 -12.90
CA LEU A 16 -2.50 -10.45 -11.69
C LEU A 16 -3.77 -9.95 -11.03
N THR A 17 -4.25 -10.66 -10.02
CA THR A 17 -5.04 -10.01 -8.98
C THR A 17 -4.19 -8.85 -8.50
N MET A 18 -4.57 -7.62 -8.86
CA MET A 18 -4.06 -6.42 -8.21
C MET A 18 -4.51 -6.55 -6.76
N GLU A 19 -3.73 -7.24 -5.94
CA GLU A 19 -3.89 -7.18 -4.49
C GLU A 19 -3.64 -5.73 -4.13
N SER A 20 -4.74 -4.97 -4.00
CA SER A 20 -4.69 -3.56 -3.65
C SER A 20 -3.86 -3.43 -2.39
N GLU A 21 -2.81 -2.61 -2.46
CA GLU A 21 -1.97 -2.32 -1.31
C GLU A 21 -2.87 -1.83 -0.16
N HIS A 22 -2.75 -2.48 0.98
CA HIS A 22 -3.59 -2.22 2.15
C HIS A 22 -2.73 -1.77 3.31
N CYS A 23 -3.39 -1.09 4.24
CA CYS A 23 -2.78 -0.61 5.46
C CYS A 23 -2.13 -1.78 6.20
N THR A 24 -0.85 -1.64 6.48
CA THR A 24 -0.03 -2.57 7.25
C THR A 24 0.44 -1.89 8.54
N ASN A 25 -0.43 -1.09 9.15
CA ASN A 25 -0.11 -0.33 10.35
C ASN A 25 0.33 -1.25 11.51
N PRO A 26 1.57 -1.11 12.03
CA PRO A 26 2.07 -1.94 13.13
C PRO A 26 1.29 -1.75 14.44
N TRP A 27 0.64 -0.60 14.65
CA TRP A 27 -0.18 -0.32 15.84
C TRP A 27 -1.66 -0.71 15.66
N ASN A 28 -2.10 -1.04 14.44
CA ASN A 28 -3.45 -1.53 14.15
C ASN A 28 -3.44 -2.60 13.04
N PRO A 29 -2.97 -3.82 13.34
CA PRO A 29 -2.74 -4.87 12.33
C PRO A 29 -4.02 -5.43 11.70
N LYS A 30 -5.21 -5.10 12.23
CA LYS A 30 -6.50 -5.51 11.67
C LYS A 30 -6.99 -4.57 10.56
N CYS A 31 -6.39 -3.40 10.41
CA CYS A 31 -6.77 -2.45 9.37
C CYS A 31 -6.48 -3.05 7.99
N ARG A 32 -7.44 -2.95 7.06
CA ARG A 32 -7.29 -3.37 5.65
C ARG A 32 -7.67 -2.26 4.68
N ASN A 33 -7.68 -1.01 5.16
CA ASN A 33 -7.99 0.14 4.33
C ASN A 33 -6.91 0.33 3.27
N THR A 34 -7.31 0.57 2.02
CA THR A 34 -6.42 0.76 0.87
C THR A 34 -6.11 2.24 0.59
N ASP A 35 -6.72 3.18 1.33
CA ASP A 35 -6.44 4.61 1.23
C ASP A 35 -5.12 4.97 1.93
N ILE A 36 -3.99 4.58 1.32
CA ILE A 36 -2.65 4.77 1.88
C ILE A 36 -2.23 6.24 1.81
N LYS A 37 -1.85 6.81 2.97
CA LYS A 37 -1.42 8.21 3.09
C LYS A 37 0.09 8.35 3.24
N VAL A 38 0.71 7.47 4.03
CA VAL A 38 2.16 7.53 4.28
C VAL A 38 2.76 6.14 4.31
N TYR A 39 4.05 6.06 4.01
CA TYR A 39 4.88 4.89 4.25
C TYR A 39 5.88 5.20 5.36
N ILE A 40 5.94 4.35 6.38
CA ILE A 40 6.88 4.49 7.48
C ILE A 40 7.87 3.33 7.50
N ARG A 41 9.06 3.57 8.02
CA ARG A 41 10.00 2.51 8.36
C ARG A 41 9.88 2.18 9.85
N TYR A 42 9.48 0.95 10.16
CA TYR A 42 9.34 0.47 11.53
C TYR A 42 9.93 -0.94 11.62
N ASN A 43 10.78 -1.17 12.63
CA ASN A 43 11.48 -2.45 12.82
C ASN A 43 12.16 -2.99 11.54
N GLY A 44 12.79 -2.09 10.77
CA GLY A 44 13.48 -2.42 9.52
C GLY A 44 12.59 -2.65 8.30
N LYS A 45 11.26 -2.73 8.46
CA LYS A 45 10.28 -2.96 7.39
C LYS A 45 9.56 -1.67 7.00
N ILE A 46 9.12 -1.60 5.75
CA ILE A 46 8.25 -0.51 5.27
C ILE A 46 6.80 -0.92 5.50
N HIS A 47 6.04 -0.03 6.13
CA HIS A 47 4.62 -0.22 6.43
C HIS A 47 3.80 0.89 5.77
N ALA A 48 2.77 0.50 5.04
CA ALA A 48 1.79 1.39 4.44
C ALA A 48 0.76 1.78 5.51
N ILE A 49 0.55 3.07 5.75
CA ILE A 49 -0.39 3.58 6.74
C ILE A 49 -1.50 4.33 6.03
N CYS A 50 -2.76 3.93 6.26
CA CYS A 50 -3.90 4.64 5.71
C CYS A 50 -4.16 5.99 6.38
N SER A 51 -4.95 6.85 5.74
CA SER A 51 -5.31 8.18 6.27
C SER A 51 -5.87 8.14 7.69
N GLU A 52 -6.82 7.24 7.96
CA GLU A 52 -7.44 7.10 9.29
C GLU A 52 -6.43 6.66 10.38
N CYS A 53 -5.56 5.70 10.04
CA CYS A 53 -4.51 5.27 10.97
C CYS A 53 -3.49 6.38 11.22
N TRP A 54 -3.12 7.12 10.17
CA TRP A 54 -2.20 8.25 10.28
C TRP A 54 -2.78 9.36 11.17
N GLU A 55 -4.05 9.69 11.02
CA GLU A 55 -4.73 10.65 11.88
C GLU A 55 -4.77 10.22 13.36
N ASN A 56 -4.97 8.93 13.61
CA ASN A 56 -4.89 8.40 14.98
C ASN A 56 -3.48 8.47 15.55
N ILE A 57 -2.45 8.27 14.72
CA ILE A 57 -1.05 8.38 15.12
C ILE A 57 -0.70 9.82 15.50
N ILE A 58 -1.09 10.82 14.70
CA ILE A 58 -0.79 12.25 15.01
C ILE A 58 -1.57 12.78 16.22
N LYS A 59 -2.76 12.23 16.50
CA LYS A 59 -3.57 12.61 17.66
C LYS A 59 -2.99 12.04 18.96
N ARG A 60 -2.36 10.88 18.88
CA ARG A 60 -1.59 10.32 19.99
C ARG A 60 -0.28 11.11 20.03
N LYS A 61 0.02 11.79 21.14
CA LYS A 61 1.34 12.40 21.37
C LYS A 61 2.40 11.29 21.48
N ILE A 62 2.76 10.67 20.36
CA ILE A 62 3.91 9.77 20.30
C ILE A 62 5.10 10.71 20.17
N GLU A 63 5.70 11.04 21.31
CA GLU A 63 6.97 11.76 21.34
C GLU A 63 8.03 10.84 20.72
N TRP A 64 8.52 11.23 19.55
CA TRP A 64 9.65 10.54 18.93
C TRP A 64 10.88 10.92 19.75
N GLY A 65 11.39 9.95 20.52
CA GLY A 65 12.33 10.19 21.61
C GLY A 65 13.52 11.06 21.25
N ASP A 66 13.60 12.23 21.88
CA ASP A 66 14.87 12.89 22.14
C ASP A 66 15.50 12.22 23.38
N GLY A 67 15.89 10.95 23.21
CA GLY A 67 16.59 10.15 24.21
C GLY A 67 18.11 10.24 24.06
N SER A 68 18.61 11.36 23.54
CA SER A 68 20.03 11.54 23.22
C SER A 68 20.73 12.36 24.30
N LYS A 69 21.05 11.69 25.42
CA LYS A 69 21.99 12.09 26.49
C LYS A 69 21.66 13.30 27.36
#